data_AF-A0A136NAA2-F1
#
_entry.id   AF-A0A136NAA2-F1
#
_cell.length_a   1.000
_cell.length_b   1.000
_cell.length_c   1.000
_cell.angle_alpha   90.00
_cell.angle_beta   90.00
_cell.angle_gamma   90.00
#
_symmetry.space_group_name_H-M   'P 1'
#
loop_
_entity.id
_entity.type
_entity.pdbx_description
1 polymer ?
#
loop_
_entity_poly.entity_id
_entity_poly.type
_entity_poly.pdbx_seq_one_letter_code
_entity_poly.pdbx_strand_id
1 'polypeptide(L)'
;MRILLFIFPFLLPMTCKAQSIEYARKIIQKLCSEEFKGRGYVGNGVNKSADFLMTEFENLKLKNFNNSYIQTYSFPVNTFPTPILCKVDNETKNVGVDFFVSADATQINGKYNLLYFNTKDSLDIDLLQKKNQKWI
;
A
#
# COMPACT_ATOMS: atom_id res chain seq x y z
N MET A 1 -22.66 16.80 -56.86
CA MET A 1 -22.52 15.49 -56.18
C MET A 1 -21.20 15.28 -55.41
N ARG A 2 -20.39 16.31 -55.12
CA ARG A 2 -19.12 16.14 -54.37
C ARG A 2 -19.24 16.29 -52.84
N ILE A 3 -20.34 16.85 -52.34
CA ILE A 3 -20.53 17.14 -50.91
C ILE A 3 -21.14 15.96 -50.11
N LEU A 4 -21.80 14.99 -50.78
CA LEU A 4 -22.36 13.81 -50.08
C LEU A 4 -21.29 12.84 -49.55
N LEU A 5 -20.05 12.90 -50.05
CA LEU A 5 -18.95 12.05 -49.57
C LEU A 5 -18.36 12.50 -48.22
N PHE A 6 -18.69 13.70 -47.74
CA PHE A 6 -18.18 14.24 -46.47
C PHE A 6 -19.09 13.98 -45.25
N ILE A 7 -20.31 13.48 -45.46
CA ILE A 7 -21.27 13.23 -44.37
C ILE A 7 -21.17 11.78 -43.85
N PHE A 8 -20.53 10.89 -44.61
CA PHE A 8 -20.38 9.46 -44.26
C PHE A 8 -19.58 9.16 -42.97
N PRO A 9 -18.51 9.90 -42.58
CA PRO A 9 -17.76 9.56 -41.36
C PRO A 9 -18.45 10.06 -40.08
N PHE A 10 -19.55 10.81 -40.16
CA PHE A 10 -20.22 11.39 -38.99
C PHE A 10 -21.27 10.48 -38.34
N LEU A 11 -21.60 9.34 -38.96
CA LEU A 11 -22.70 8.45 -38.53
C LEU A 11 -22.28 7.19 -37.77
N LEU A 12 -20.99 6.99 -37.50
CA LEU A 12 -20.52 5.87 -36.68
C LEU A 12 -20.14 6.39 -35.28
N PRO A 13 -21.00 6.20 -34.25
CA PRO A 13 -20.55 6.36 -32.88
C PRO A 13 -19.53 5.25 -32.58
N MET A 14 -18.25 5.57 -32.71
CA MET A 14 -17.18 4.72 -32.23
C MET A 14 -17.25 4.67 -30.71
N THR A 15 -17.85 3.62 -30.16
CA THR A 15 -17.76 3.33 -28.73
C THR A 15 -16.35 2.83 -28.45
N CYS A 16 -15.42 3.75 -28.21
CA CYS A 16 -14.08 3.41 -27.79
C CYS A 16 -14.15 2.88 -26.34
N LYS A 17 -14.03 1.57 -26.17
CA LYS A 17 -13.84 0.96 -24.85
C LYS A 17 -12.36 1.08 -24.45
N ALA A 18 -11.97 2.27 -23.99
CA ALA A 18 -10.61 2.51 -23.51
C ALA A 18 -10.33 1.88 -22.13
N GLN A 19 -11.37 1.50 -21.38
CA GLN A 19 -11.23 0.93 -20.04
C GLN A 19 -11.74 -0.52 -20.03
N SER A 20 -10.91 -1.46 -19.56
CA SER A 20 -11.32 -2.85 -19.29
C SER A 20 -11.35 -3.10 -17.79
N ILE A 21 -12.55 -3.32 -17.27
CA ILE A 21 -12.77 -3.70 -15.86
C ILE A 21 -12.18 -5.09 -15.58
N GLU A 22 -12.18 -5.98 -16.58
CA GLU A 22 -11.62 -7.32 -16.48
C GLU A 22 -10.10 -7.26 -16.30
N TYR A 23 -9.42 -6.42 -17.09
CA TYR A 23 -7.99 -6.19 -16.96
C TYR A 23 -7.65 -5.60 -15.58
N ALA A 24 -8.36 -4.56 -15.15
CA ALA A 24 -8.15 -3.95 -13.84
C ALA A 24 -8.29 -4.96 -12.69
N ARG A 25 -9.31 -5.83 -12.75
CA ARG A 25 -9.50 -6.92 -11.77
C ARG A 25 -8.33 -7.91 -11.77
N LYS A 26 -7.80 -8.29 -12.94
CA LYS A 26 -6.64 -9.18 -13.04
C LYS A 26 -5.39 -8.56 -12.41
N ILE A 27 -5.13 -7.28 -12.68
CA ILE A 27 -4.00 -6.55 -12.08
C ILE A 27 -4.13 -6.52 -10.56
N ILE A 28 -5.31 -6.14 -10.05
CA ILE A 28 -5.58 -6.12 -8.60
C ILE A 28 -5.40 -7.51 -7.99
N GLN A 29 -5.96 -8.55 -8.61
CA GLN A 29 -5.86 -9.92 -8.12
C GLN A 29 -4.39 -10.37 -8.02
N LYS A 30 -3.57 -10.05 -9.03
CA LYS A 30 -2.14 -10.39 -9.02
C LYS A 30 -1.39 -9.60 -7.94
N LEU A 31 -1.54 -8.28 -7.91
CA LEU A 31 -0.85 -7.39 -6.94
C LEU A 31 -1.29 -7.59 -5.48
N CYS A 32 -2.48 -8.16 -5.25
CA CYS A 32 -2.99 -8.50 -3.92
C CYS A 32 -2.82 -9.99 -3.57
N SER A 33 -2.20 -10.79 -4.44
CA SER A 33 -1.95 -12.20 -4.16
C SER A 33 -0.83 -12.39 -3.12
N GLU A 34 -0.80 -13.56 -2.48
CA GLU A 34 0.20 -13.90 -1.47
C GLU A 34 1.64 -13.83 -1.98
N GLU A 35 1.85 -14.07 -3.28
CA GLU A 35 3.15 -13.98 -3.97
C GLU A 35 3.78 -12.58 -3.87
N PHE A 36 2.92 -11.55 -3.92
CA PHE A 36 3.30 -10.13 -3.88
C PHE A 36 3.33 -9.57 -2.46
N LYS A 37 2.99 -10.38 -1.44
CA LYS A 37 3.11 -10.05 -0.01
C LYS A 37 2.50 -8.68 0.33
N GLY A 38 1.34 -8.38 -0.25
CA GLY A 38 0.64 -7.10 -0.03
C GLY A 38 1.40 -5.85 -0.51
N ARG A 39 2.40 -6.02 -1.38
CA ARG A 39 3.30 -4.95 -1.89
C ARG A 39 4.15 -4.30 -0.79
N GLY A 40 4.33 -4.99 0.34
CA GLY A 40 5.15 -4.53 1.44
C GLY A 40 6.64 -4.82 1.25
N TYR A 41 7.45 -4.35 2.19
CA TYR A 41 8.91 -4.53 2.18
C TYR A 41 9.34 -5.96 2.56
N VAL A 42 8.53 -6.67 3.37
CA VAL A 42 8.82 -8.05 3.78
C VAL A 42 8.70 -9.01 2.59
N GLY A 43 9.68 -9.91 2.42
CA GLY A 43 9.66 -10.93 1.37
C GLY A 43 9.80 -10.37 -0.06
N ASN A 44 10.37 -9.16 -0.18
CA ASN A 44 10.60 -8.46 -1.44
C ASN A 44 9.31 -8.12 -2.21
N GLY A 45 8.18 -7.97 -1.51
CA GLY A 45 6.86 -7.77 -2.14
C GLY A 45 6.77 -6.52 -3.02
N VAL A 46 7.30 -5.40 -2.54
CA VAL A 46 7.32 -4.13 -3.28
C VAL A 46 8.10 -4.24 -4.60
N ASN A 47 9.26 -4.89 -4.60
CA ASN A 47 10.10 -5.01 -5.81
C ASN A 47 9.49 -6.01 -6.81
N LYS A 48 8.96 -7.14 -6.34
CA LYS A 48 8.18 -8.06 -7.20
C LYS A 48 7.02 -7.34 -7.89
N SER A 49 6.35 -6.44 -7.17
CA SER A 49 5.28 -5.60 -7.71
C SER A 49 5.78 -4.65 -8.79
N ALA A 50 6.94 -4.04 -8.58
CA ALA A 50 7.57 -3.17 -9.55
C ALA A 50 7.94 -3.92 -10.85
N ASP A 51 8.54 -5.11 -10.73
CA ASP A 51 8.91 -5.96 -11.87
C ASP A 51 7.68 -6.38 -12.70
N PHE A 52 6.60 -6.76 -12.01
CA PHE A 52 5.33 -7.08 -12.65
C PHE A 52 4.75 -5.87 -13.39
N LEU A 53 4.71 -4.70 -12.74
CA LEU A 53 4.18 -3.48 -13.37
C LEU A 53 5.02 -3.01 -14.56
N MET A 54 6.35 -3.17 -14.50
CA MET A 54 7.23 -2.91 -15.64
C MET A 54 6.81 -3.78 -16.84
N THR A 55 6.59 -5.07 -16.63
CA THR A 55 6.15 -6.00 -17.69
C THR A 55 4.79 -5.58 -18.26
N GLU A 56 3.84 -5.14 -17.40
CA GLU A 56 2.55 -4.63 -17.86
C GLU A 56 2.68 -3.33 -18.66
N PHE A 57 3.60 -2.44 -18.30
CA PHE A 57 3.87 -1.22 -19.05
C PHE A 57 4.47 -1.50 -20.43
N GLU A 58 5.38 -2.47 -20.52
CA GLU A 58 5.92 -2.97 -21.79
C GLU A 58 4.82 -3.54 -22.70
N ASN A 59 3.94 -4.37 -22.14
CA ASN A 59 2.80 -4.97 -22.85
C ASN A 59 1.85 -3.89 -23.41
N LEU A 60 1.64 -2.83 -22.64
CA LEU A 60 0.82 -1.67 -23.04
C LEU A 60 1.55 -0.71 -24.00
N LYS A 61 2.84 -0.94 -24.26
CA LYS A 61 3.70 -0.12 -25.13
C LYS A 61 3.70 1.36 -24.71
N LEU A 62 3.73 1.58 -23.39
CA LEU A 62 3.81 2.94 -22.85
C LEU A 62 5.14 3.58 -23.22
N LYS A 63 5.21 4.91 -23.17
CA LYS A 63 6.51 5.60 -23.25
C LYS A 63 7.18 5.47 -21.89
N ASN A 64 8.45 5.08 -21.89
CA ASN A 64 9.27 5.14 -20.69
C ASN A 64 9.88 6.54 -20.52
N PHE A 65 10.31 6.83 -19.30
CA PHE A 65 11.13 7.99 -19.02
C PHE A 65 12.60 7.53 -19.07
N ASN A 66 13.41 8.15 -19.92
CA ASN A 66 14.78 7.69 -20.21
C ASN A 66 14.80 6.29 -20.85
N ASN A 67 15.72 5.42 -20.42
CA ASN A 67 15.97 4.10 -21.02
C ASN A 67 15.23 2.95 -20.29
N SER A 68 14.40 3.23 -19.27
CA SER A 68 13.74 2.20 -18.45
C SER A 68 12.42 2.71 -17.85
N TYR A 69 11.52 1.79 -17.48
CA TYR A 69 10.34 2.12 -16.67
C TYR A 69 10.66 2.22 -15.17
N ILE A 70 11.88 1.88 -14.75
CA ILE A 70 12.28 1.79 -13.35
C ILE A 70 13.13 3.01 -12.97
N GLN A 71 12.80 3.60 -11.81
CA GLN A 71 13.66 4.53 -11.10
C GLN A 71 14.11 3.90 -9.79
N THR A 72 15.39 3.56 -9.68
CA THR A 72 15.95 2.92 -8.49
C THR A 72 16.29 3.95 -7.41
N TYR A 73 16.03 3.61 -6.16
CA TYR A 73 16.43 4.36 -4.98
C TYR A 73 16.54 3.42 -3.77
N SER A 74 17.19 3.88 -2.71
CA SER A 74 17.42 3.09 -1.50
C SER A 74 17.29 3.97 -0.26
N PHE A 75 16.67 3.41 0.77
CA PHE A 75 16.47 4.03 2.07
C PHE A 75 16.22 2.92 3.11
N PRO A 76 16.61 3.12 4.37
CA PRO A 76 16.34 2.15 5.42
C PRO A 76 14.85 2.10 5.73
N VAL A 77 14.33 0.89 5.97
CA VAL A 77 12.94 0.67 6.37
C VAL A 77 12.90 -0.33 7.53
N ASN A 78 12.19 0.04 8.59
CA ASN A 78 11.89 -0.88 9.67
C ASN A 78 10.86 -1.92 9.22
N THR A 79 11.15 -3.19 9.49
CA THR A 79 10.25 -4.30 9.21
C THR A 79 10.13 -5.20 10.42
N PHE A 80 9.01 -5.91 10.54
CA PHE A 80 8.74 -6.83 11.64
C PHE A 80 8.54 -8.25 11.08
N PRO A 81 9.61 -8.94 10.65
CA PRO A 81 9.50 -10.21 9.92
C PRO A 81 9.20 -11.41 10.84
N THR A 82 9.33 -11.25 12.15
CA THR A 82 9.09 -12.29 13.15
C THR A 82 7.78 -12.07 13.90
N PRO A 83 7.17 -13.14 14.46
CA PRO A 83 5.99 -13.01 15.31
C PRO A 83 6.20 -12.03 16.46
N ILE A 84 5.21 -11.16 16.69
CA ILE A 84 5.21 -10.19 17.79
C ILE A 84 4.37 -10.75 18.93
N LEU A 85 4.96 -10.85 20.12
CA LEU A 85 4.26 -11.30 21.32
C LEU A 85 3.89 -10.08 22.18
N CYS A 86 2.60 -9.77 22.24
CA CYS A 86 2.05 -8.81 23.17
C CYS A 86 1.04 -9.53 24.08
N LYS A 87 1.17 -9.37 25.39
CA LYS A 87 0.21 -9.85 26.37
C LYS A 87 -0.26 -8.70 27.23
N VAL A 88 -1.57 -8.57 27.36
CA VAL A 88 -2.19 -7.70 28.35
C VAL A 88 -2.81 -8.61 29.39
N ASP A 89 -2.39 -8.45 30.63
CA ASP A 89 -2.64 -9.39 31.72
C ASP A 89 -2.21 -10.82 31.32
N ASN A 90 -3.17 -11.75 31.17
CA ASN A 90 -2.91 -13.14 30.75
C ASN A 90 -3.38 -13.46 29.32
N GLU A 91 -3.81 -12.46 28.56
CA GLU A 91 -4.33 -12.65 27.21
C GLU A 91 -3.32 -12.20 26.15
N THR A 92 -3.02 -13.09 25.20
CA THR A 92 -2.22 -12.74 24.02
C THR A 92 -3.06 -11.89 23.07
N LYS A 93 -2.49 -10.78 22.60
CA LYS A 93 -3.10 -9.87 21.64
C LYS A 93 -2.50 -10.07 20.25
N ASN A 94 -3.34 -9.98 19.24
CA ASN A 94 -3.00 -10.18 17.83
C ASN A 94 -2.60 -8.86 17.19
N VAL A 95 -1.40 -8.80 16.63
CA VAL A 95 -0.96 -7.63 15.85
C VAL A 95 -1.81 -7.47 14.58
N GLY A 96 -2.16 -6.22 14.25
CA GLY A 96 -3.01 -5.86 13.11
C GLY A 96 -4.51 -6.06 13.34
N VAL A 97 -4.90 -6.66 14.48
CA VAL A 97 -6.30 -6.85 14.89
C VAL A 97 -6.56 -6.10 16.19
N ASP A 98 -5.83 -6.45 17.24
CA ASP A 98 -6.00 -5.86 18.58
C ASP A 98 -5.15 -4.59 18.76
N PHE A 99 -4.01 -4.52 18.07
CA PHE A 99 -3.13 -3.35 18.11
C PHE A 99 -2.29 -3.21 16.84
N PHE A 100 -1.82 -2.00 16.56
CA PHE A 100 -0.84 -1.73 15.50
C PHE A 100 0.53 -1.43 16.09
N VAL A 101 1.57 -1.83 15.36
CA VAL A 101 2.95 -1.53 15.69
C VAL A 101 3.35 -0.30 14.90
N SER A 102 3.92 0.69 15.59
CA SER A 102 4.40 1.89 14.91
C SER A 102 5.54 1.55 13.94
N ALA A 103 5.58 2.22 12.78
CA ALA A 103 6.60 1.97 11.76
C ALA A 103 8.01 2.34 12.24
N ASP A 104 8.14 3.24 13.21
CA ASP A 104 9.39 3.66 13.84
C ASP A 104 9.75 2.84 15.09
N ALA A 105 8.94 1.83 15.44
CA ALA A 105 9.16 1.06 16.66
C ALA A 105 10.51 0.34 16.63
N THR A 106 11.28 0.51 17.71
CA THR A 106 12.50 -0.25 17.95
C THR A 106 12.20 -1.60 18.58
N GLN A 107 13.19 -2.49 18.60
CA GLN A 107 13.08 -3.75 19.33
C GLN A 107 12.86 -3.48 20.83
N ILE A 108 11.86 -4.14 21.41
CA ILE A 108 11.48 -4.02 22.81
C ILE A 108 11.17 -5.41 23.37
N ASN A 109 11.65 -5.69 24.58
CA ASN A 109 11.33 -6.92 25.31
C ASN A 109 11.28 -6.61 26.81
N GLY A 110 10.11 -6.74 27.42
CA GLY A 110 9.92 -6.42 28.82
C GLY A 110 8.47 -6.48 29.27
N LYS A 111 8.26 -6.22 30.56
CA LYS A 111 6.94 -6.02 31.17
C LYS A 111 6.80 -4.55 31.54
N TYR A 112 5.64 -3.98 31.26
CA TYR A 112 5.35 -2.56 31.45
C TYR A 112 4.00 -2.38 32.13
N ASN A 113 3.85 -1.28 32.87
CA ASN A 113 2.55 -0.88 33.40
C ASN A 113 1.71 -0.29 32.27
N LEU A 114 0.49 -0.79 32.11
CA LEU A 114 -0.45 -0.27 31.13
C LEU A 114 -0.97 1.09 31.59
N LEU A 115 -0.93 2.09 30.70
CA LEU A 115 -1.58 3.37 30.89
C LEU A 115 -2.86 3.39 30.06
N TYR A 116 -3.98 3.73 30.70
CA TYR A 116 -5.26 3.89 30.05
C TYR A 116 -5.54 5.37 29.85
N PHE A 117 -6.01 5.72 28.64
CA PHE A 117 -6.41 7.08 28.30
C PHE A 117 -7.82 7.05 27.71
N ASN A 118 -8.72 7.83 28.30
CA ASN A 118 -10.06 8.03 27.76
C ASN A 118 -10.04 9.18 26.74
N THR A 119 -10.15 8.86 25.45
CA THR A 119 -10.15 9.86 24.36
C THR A 119 -11.39 10.76 24.32
N LYS A 120 -12.33 10.60 25.25
CA LYS A 120 -13.46 11.53 25.44
C LYS A 120 -13.20 12.57 26.53
N ASP A 121 -12.20 12.37 27.38
CA ASP A 121 -11.80 13.31 28.42
C ASP A 121 -10.68 14.20 27.88
N SER A 122 -10.90 15.51 27.89
CA SER A 122 -9.93 16.47 27.39
C SER A 122 -8.61 16.45 28.16
N LEU A 123 -8.65 16.15 29.46
CA LEU A 123 -7.44 16.07 30.27
C LEU A 123 -6.60 14.84 29.90
N ASP A 124 -7.25 13.71 29.65
CA ASP A 124 -6.55 12.48 29.21
C ASP A 124 -5.93 12.65 27.82
N ILE A 125 -6.59 13.37 26.92
CA ILE A 125 -6.02 13.73 25.61
C ILE A 125 -4.74 14.57 25.80
N ASP A 126 -4.78 15.58 26.66
CA ASP A 126 -3.60 16.42 26.94
C ASP A 126 -2.44 15.61 27.54
N LEU A 127 -2.74 14.66 28.44
CA LEU A 127 -1.74 13.77 29.02
C LEU A 127 -1.14 12.83 27.97
N LEU A 128 -1.97 12.27 27.08
CA LEU A 128 -1.53 11.41 25.97
C LEU A 128 -0.61 12.19 25.01
N GLN A 129 -0.98 13.43 24.66
CA GLN A 129 -0.14 14.28 23.79
C GLN A 129 1.20 14.60 24.43
N LYS A 130 1.22 15.00 25.71
CA LYS A 130 2.46 15.23 26.46
C LYS A 130 3.32 13.98 26.56
N LYS A 131 2.69 12.81 26.71
CA LYS A 131 3.41 11.53 26.73
C LYS A 131 4.09 11.31 25.39
N ASN A 132 3.38 11.48 24.27
CA ASN A 132 3.92 11.28 22.92
C ASN A 132 5.04 12.29 22.57
N GLN A 133 4.92 13.55 23.02
CA GLN A 133 5.97 14.56 22.81
C GLN A 133 7.29 14.27 23.52
N LYS A 134 7.28 13.58 24.67
CA LYS A 134 8.51 13.25 25.41
C LYS A 134 9.38 12.18 24.72
N TRP A 135 8.86 11.51 23.69
CA TRP A 135 9.56 10.44 22.97
C TRP A 135 10.13 10.89 21.61
N ILE A 136 9.91 12.14 21.21
CA ILE A 136 10.53 12.80 20.06
C ILE A 136 11.63 13.73 20.59
#